data_AF-A0A0C5E2Y5-F1
#
_entry.id   AF-A0A0C5E2Y5-F1
#
_cell.length_a   1.000
_cell.length_b   1.000
_cell.length_c   1.000
_cell.angle_alpha   90.00
_cell.angle_beta   90.00
_cell.angle_gamma   90.00
#
_symmetry.space_group_name_H-M   'P 1'
#
loop_
_entity.id
_entity.type
_entity.pdbx_description
1 polymer ?
#
loop_
_entity_poly.entity_id
_entity_poly.type
_entity_poly.pdbx_seq_one_letter_code
_entity_poly.pdbx_strand_id
1 'polypeptide(L)'
;MSFYRSKGFWIVVTIISSLLLTAANYGLKVMTSVYKTDLGNGVVIYADDYVKTGRWVFDCEYSRLISREPLPVPLSELENVGRLTIGNALLKEVDEQPAKEALKAVTGNRDWYKNLRYLYSALDESSDLNSHAFYLVAQHAGRSWAVEVDQSIGYDGMSHFTVTIEPYDPKTYVDYAKALQAAAKSCPAPQ
;
A
#
# COMPACT_ATOMS: atom_id res chain seq x y z
N MET A 1 11.91 -34.00 -49.86
CA MET A 1 10.95 -33.04 -49.28
C MET A 1 11.70 -31.75 -48.98
N SER A 2 11.42 -30.69 -49.73
CA SER A 2 12.02 -29.37 -49.52
C SER A 2 11.32 -28.70 -48.33
N PHE A 3 11.99 -28.61 -47.18
CA PHE A 3 11.55 -27.74 -46.10
C PHE A 3 11.85 -26.30 -46.51
N TYR A 4 10.92 -25.66 -47.21
CA TYR A 4 10.94 -24.22 -47.34
C TYR A 4 10.72 -23.65 -45.94
N ARG A 5 11.80 -23.26 -45.26
CA ARG A 5 11.77 -22.58 -43.96
C ARG A 5 11.04 -21.25 -44.15
N SER A 6 9.72 -21.28 -44.02
CA SER A 6 8.87 -20.09 -43.99
C SER A 6 9.25 -19.30 -42.73
N LYS A 7 10.09 -18.27 -42.90
CA LYS A 7 10.45 -17.34 -41.81
C LYS A 7 9.19 -16.82 -41.09
N GLY A 8 8.12 -16.55 -41.84
CA GLY A 8 6.84 -16.10 -41.29
C GLY A 8 6.17 -17.12 -40.37
N PHE A 9 6.19 -18.41 -40.72
CA PHE A 9 5.61 -19.46 -39.86
C PHE A 9 6.32 -19.56 -38.51
N TRP A 10 7.66 -19.52 -38.50
CA TRP A 10 8.43 -19.57 -37.25
C TRP A 10 8.26 -18.31 -36.39
N ILE A 11 8.12 -17.13 -37.02
CA ILE A 11 7.81 -15.88 -36.31
C ILE A 11 6.44 -15.97 -35.63
N VAL A 12 5.41 -16.42 -36.36
CA VAL A 12 4.04 -16.58 -35.83
C VAL A 12 4.01 -17.61 -34.70
N VAL A 13 4.65 -18.76 -34.86
CA VAL A 13 4.76 -19.77 -33.79
C VAL A 13 5.45 -19.19 -32.56
N THR A 14 6.55 -18.45 -32.72
CA THR A 14 7.26 -17.83 -31.59
C THR A 14 6.38 -16.82 -30.84
N ILE A 15 5.65 -15.97 -31.56
CA ILE A 15 4.74 -14.99 -30.96
C ILE A 15 3.59 -15.69 -30.23
N ILE A 16 2.91 -16.64 -30.88
CA ILE A 16 1.77 -17.36 -30.29
C ILE A 16 2.21 -18.21 -29.10
N SER A 17 3.34 -18.92 -29.19
CA SER A 17 3.87 -19.70 -28.07
C SER A 17 4.23 -18.81 -26.88
N SER A 18 4.79 -17.63 -27.12
CA SER A 18 5.09 -16.67 -26.05
C SER A 18 3.81 -16.18 -25.36
N LEU A 19 2.77 -15.84 -26.14
CA LEU A 19 1.46 -15.43 -25.61
C LEU A 19 0.76 -16.57 -24.83
N LEU A 20 0.87 -17.81 -25.31
CA LEU A 20 0.32 -18.97 -24.62
C LEU A 20 1.04 -19.23 -23.30
N LEU A 21 2.37 -19.08 -23.27
CA LEU A 21 3.16 -19.23 -22.05
C LEU A 21 2.81 -18.16 -21.01
N THR A 22 2.65 -16.90 -21.42
CA THR A 22 2.25 -15.83 -20.50
C THR A 22 0.84 -16.04 -19.97
N ALA A 23 -0.11 -16.42 -20.83
CA ALA A 23 -1.49 -16.73 -20.43
C ALA A 23 -1.57 -17.94 -19.49
N ALA A 24 -0.82 -19.01 -19.77
CA ALA A 24 -0.76 -20.19 -18.92
C ALA A 24 -0.14 -19.89 -17.56
N ASN A 25 0.96 -19.12 -17.53
CA ASN A 25 1.61 -18.71 -16.29
C ASN A 25 0.69 -17.82 -15.43
N TYR A 26 -0.01 -16.88 -16.07
CA TYR A 26 -1.01 -16.05 -15.41
C TYR A 26 -2.15 -16.90 -14.84
N GLY A 27 -2.74 -17.79 -15.64
CA GLY A 27 -3.80 -18.70 -15.18
C GLY A 27 -3.38 -19.58 -14.00
N LEU A 28 -2.15 -20.10 -14.02
CA LEU A 28 -1.58 -20.85 -12.89
C LEU A 28 -1.44 -19.99 -11.64
N LYS A 29 -0.93 -18.75 -11.75
CA LYS A 29 -0.82 -17.81 -10.62
C LYS A 29 -2.19 -17.53 -10.00
N VAL A 30 -3.21 -17.28 -10.82
CA VAL A 30 -4.59 -17.03 -10.36
C VAL A 30 -5.17 -18.24 -9.60
N MET A 31 -4.99 -19.44 -10.14
CA MET A 31 -5.52 -20.68 -9.55
C MET A 31 -4.81 -21.10 -8.26
N THR A 32 -3.52 -20.79 -8.14
CA THR A 32 -2.69 -21.23 -7.00
C THR A 32 -2.48 -20.18 -5.94
N SER A 33 -2.91 -18.93 -6.18
CA SER A 33 -2.77 -17.84 -5.23
C SER A 33 -3.59 -18.06 -3.96
N VAL A 34 -2.89 -17.90 -2.83
CA VAL A 34 -3.41 -18.04 -1.47
C VAL A 34 -3.62 -16.66 -0.83
N TYR A 35 -2.72 -15.72 -1.12
CA TYR A 35 -2.75 -14.37 -0.56
C TYR A 35 -3.29 -13.41 -1.62
N LYS A 36 -4.62 -13.29 -1.67
CA LYS A 36 -5.31 -12.44 -2.64
C LYS A 36 -6.55 -11.81 -2.06
N THR A 37 -6.93 -10.68 -2.63
CA THR A 37 -8.21 -10.01 -2.33
C THR A 37 -8.88 -9.54 -3.61
N ASP A 38 -10.16 -9.87 -3.74
CA ASP A 38 -11.04 -9.34 -4.79
C ASP A 38 -11.60 -8.00 -4.32
N LEU A 39 -11.38 -6.94 -5.10
CA LEU A 39 -11.82 -5.58 -4.77
C LEU A 39 -13.31 -5.34 -5.09
N GLY A 40 -14.03 -6.35 -5.59
CA GLY A 40 -15.46 -6.30 -5.87
C GLY A 40 -15.84 -5.66 -7.22
N ASN A 41 -14.85 -5.24 -8.00
CA ASN A 41 -15.00 -4.67 -9.35
C ASN A 41 -14.41 -5.57 -10.45
N GLY A 42 -14.09 -6.83 -10.12
CA GLY A 42 -13.44 -7.78 -11.02
C GLY A 42 -11.91 -7.68 -11.05
N VAL A 43 -11.32 -6.77 -10.26
CA VAL A 43 -9.87 -6.70 -10.02
C VAL A 43 -9.52 -7.52 -8.78
N VAL A 44 -8.49 -8.35 -8.91
CA VAL A 44 -7.96 -9.16 -7.81
C VAL A 44 -6.49 -8.79 -7.62
N ILE A 45 -6.13 -8.43 -6.39
CA ILE A 45 -4.75 -8.19 -5.98
C ILE A 45 -4.14 -9.50 -5.51
N TYR A 46 -2.90 -9.78 -5.94
CA TYR A 46 -2.15 -10.99 -5.61
C TYR A 46 -0.85 -10.65 -4.86
N ALA A 47 -0.75 -11.08 -3.61
CA ALA A 47 0.37 -10.79 -2.73
C ALA A 47 1.37 -11.96 -2.55
N ASP A 48 1.12 -13.11 -3.19
CA ASP A 48 1.93 -14.33 -3.00
C ASP A 48 3.43 -14.11 -3.21
N ASP A 49 3.81 -13.33 -4.21
CA ASP A 49 5.21 -13.10 -4.54
C ASP A 49 5.91 -12.25 -3.47
N TYR A 50 5.18 -11.37 -2.77
CA TYR A 50 5.69 -10.62 -1.62
C TYR A 50 5.81 -11.50 -0.38
N VAL A 51 4.76 -12.27 -0.06
CA VAL A 51 4.75 -13.17 1.11
C VAL A 51 5.83 -14.24 1.00
N LYS A 52 6.05 -14.82 -0.19
CA LYS A 52 7.12 -15.80 -0.45
C LYS A 52 8.52 -15.29 -0.14
N THR A 53 8.76 -13.97 -0.15
CA THR A 53 10.06 -13.43 0.25
C THR A 53 10.32 -13.53 1.75
N GLY A 54 9.30 -13.82 2.56
CA GLY A 54 9.35 -13.82 4.01
C GLY A 54 9.42 -12.43 4.65
N ARG A 55 9.55 -11.36 3.85
CA ARG A 55 9.66 -9.97 4.34
C ARG A 55 8.32 -9.30 4.60
N TRP A 56 7.24 -9.87 4.08
CA TRP A 56 5.92 -9.26 4.08
C TRP A 56 4.88 -10.18 4.68
N VAL A 57 3.91 -9.58 5.35
CA VAL A 57 2.67 -10.22 5.80
C VAL A 57 1.52 -9.51 5.10
N PHE A 58 0.71 -10.24 4.37
CA PHE A 58 -0.47 -9.73 3.69
C PHE A 58 -1.69 -9.78 4.63
N ASP A 59 -2.46 -8.71 4.61
CA ASP A 59 -3.75 -8.57 5.26
C ASP A 59 -4.86 -8.81 4.25
N CYS A 60 -5.47 -9.99 4.30
CA CYS A 60 -6.54 -10.39 3.39
C CYS A 60 -7.86 -9.63 3.63
N GLU A 61 -8.06 -9.07 4.83
CA GLU A 61 -9.29 -8.32 5.16
C GLU A 61 -9.23 -6.90 4.61
N TYR A 62 -8.10 -6.22 4.79
CA TYR A 62 -7.93 -4.83 4.40
C TYR A 62 -7.11 -4.61 3.12
N SER A 63 -6.65 -5.69 2.47
CA SER A 63 -5.80 -5.65 1.27
C SER A 63 -4.49 -4.86 1.47
N ARG A 64 -3.84 -5.05 2.62
CA ARG A 64 -2.60 -4.32 3.00
C ARG A 64 -1.41 -5.25 3.03
N LEU A 65 -0.22 -4.72 2.79
CA LEU A 65 1.06 -5.39 2.99
C LEU A 65 1.80 -4.77 4.16
N ILE A 66 2.13 -5.58 5.16
CA ILE A 66 2.87 -5.13 6.34
C ILE A 66 4.28 -5.70 6.22
N SER A 67 5.27 -4.81 6.08
CA SER A 67 6.66 -5.22 6.13
C SER A 67 7.03 -5.69 7.54
N ARG A 68 7.70 -6.84 7.66
CA ARG A 68 8.25 -7.33 8.94
C ARG A 68 9.37 -6.43 9.46
N GLU A 69 10.04 -5.75 8.55
CA GLU A 69 11.01 -4.68 8.84
C GLU A 69 10.39 -3.34 8.43
N PRO A 70 10.00 -2.47 9.40
CA PRO A 70 9.36 -1.19 9.09
C PRO A 70 10.12 -0.39 8.03
N LEU A 71 9.41 0.08 7.00
CA LEU A 71 10.04 0.88 5.95
C LEU A 71 10.47 2.25 6.49
N PRO A 72 11.59 2.81 6.00
CA PRO A 72 12.00 4.15 6.37
C PRO A 72 11.00 5.18 5.83
N VAL A 73 10.85 6.29 6.55
CA VAL A 73 10.09 7.45 6.10
C VAL A 73 10.82 8.08 4.90
N PRO A 74 10.12 8.40 3.80
CA PRO A 74 10.72 9.02 2.61
C PRO A 74 10.97 10.52 2.84
N LEU A 75 11.98 10.83 3.68
CA LEU A 75 12.26 12.20 4.13
C LEU A 75 12.58 13.14 2.97
N SER A 76 13.38 12.69 2.00
CA SER A 76 13.75 13.48 0.82
C SER A 76 12.55 13.88 -0.01
N GLU A 77 11.60 12.97 -0.20
CA GLU A 77 10.41 13.17 -1.00
C GLU A 77 9.43 14.09 -0.27
N LEU A 78 9.28 13.92 1.04
CA LEU A 78 8.46 14.79 1.90
C LEU A 78 8.99 16.22 1.97
N GLU A 79 10.30 16.41 2.03
CA GLU A 79 10.93 17.74 2.00
C GLU A 79 10.69 18.46 0.66
N ASN A 80 10.62 17.71 -0.44
CA ASN A 80 10.49 18.24 -1.80
C ASN A 80 9.04 18.41 -2.27
N VAL A 81 8.04 17.84 -1.58
CA VAL A 81 6.63 17.89 -2.04
C VAL A 81 6.08 19.33 -2.07
N GLY A 82 6.68 20.26 -1.32
CA GLY A 82 6.33 21.68 -1.25
C GLY A 82 4.98 21.95 -0.55
N ARG A 83 3.89 21.36 -1.04
CA ARG A 83 2.56 21.44 -0.43
C ARG A 83 1.95 20.06 -0.30
N LEU A 84 1.65 19.67 0.93
CA LEU A 84 0.93 18.44 1.25
C LEU A 84 -0.53 18.56 0.84
N THR A 85 -1.09 17.49 0.28
CA THR A 85 -2.53 17.38 0.07
C THR A 85 -3.18 17.03 1.40
N ILE A 86 -4.18 17.80 1.82
CA ILE A 86 -4.98 17.44 2.99
C ILE A 86 -6.09 16.50 2.51
N GLY A 87 -6.08 15.27 3.00
CA GLY A 87 -7.11 14.28 2.72
C GLY A 87 -8.33 14.46 3.62
N ASN A 88 -9.38 13.70 3.30
CA ASN A 88 -10.57 13.62 4.14
C ASN A 88 -10.49 12.38 5.02
N ALA A 89 -10.42 12.57 6.34
CA ALA A 89 -10.65 11.49 7.30
C ALA A 89 -12.16 11.32 7.55
N LEU A 90 -12.61 10.11 7.88
CA LEU A 90 -13.98 9.84 8.31
C LEU A 90 -14.16 10.30 9.76
N LEU A 91 -14.40 11.60 9.93
CA LEU A 91 -14.55 12.23 11.23
C LEU A 91 -16.02 12.33 11.65
N LYS A 92 -16.27 12.34 12.96
CA LYS A 92 -17.53 12.81 13.50
C LYS A 92 -17.62 14.32 13.30
N GLU A 93 -18.82 14.85 13.11
CA GLU A 93 -19.05 16.29 12.90
C GLU A 93 -18.40 17.16 13.99
N VAL A 94 -18.48 16.70 15.26
CA VAL A 94 -17.85 17.39 16.42
C VAL A 94 -16.32 17.44 16.36
N ASP A 95 -15.69 16.58 15.57
CA ASP A 95 -14.25 16.44 15.47
C ASP A 95 -13.67 17.15 14.24
N GLU A 96 -14.48 17.56 13.26
CA GLU A 96 -13.99 18.15 12.00
C GLU A 96 -13.17 19.43 12.19
N GLN A 97 -13.71 20.40 12.94
CA GLN A 97 -13.03 21.67 13.17
C GLN A 97 -11.80 21.50 14.08
N PRO A 98 -11.88 20.79 15.23
CA PRO A 98 -10.70 20.49 16.04
C PRO A 98 -9.61 19.72 15.27
N ALA A 99 -9.98 18.81 14.37
CA ALA A 99 -9.03 18.08 13.53
C ALA A 99 -8.30 19.00 12.57
N LYS A 100 -9.00 19.92 11.89
CA LYS A 100 -8.38 20.92 11.00
C LYS A 100 -7.38 21.80 11.74
N GLU A 101 -7.73 22.24 12.96
CA GLU A 101 -6.84 23.06 13.81
C GLU A 101 -5.61 22.27 14.27
N ALA A 102 -5.82 21.03 14.72
CA ALA A 102 -4.73 20.15 15.11
C ALA A 102 -3.80 19.83 13.95
N LEU A 103 -4.32 19.50 12.76
CA LEU A 103 -3.51 19.21 11.59
C LEU A 103 -2.67 20.42 11.18
N LYS A 104 -3.26 21.62 11.17
CA LYS A 104 -2.53 22.86 10.88
C LYS A 104 -1.43 23.12 11.91
N ALA A 105 -1.69 22.88 13.19
CA ALA A 105 -0.69 23.06 14.25
C ALA A 105 0.46 22.05 14.12
N VAL A 106 0.16 20.78 13.82
CA VAL A 106 1.16 19.72 13.64
C VAL A 106 2.02 19.99 12.41
N THR A 107 1.38 20.16 11.25
CA THR A 107 2.08 20.38 9.96
C THR A 107 2.75 21.75 9.85
N GLY A 108 2.38 22.71 10.72
CA GLY A 108 3.06 24.00 10.83
C GLY A 108 4.46 23.93 11.46
N ASN A 109 4.82 22.82 12.12
CA ASN A 109 6.18 22.59 12.60
C ASN A 109 7.05 22.07 11.45
N ARG A 110 8.16 22.73 11.14
CA ARG A 110 9.05 22.39 10.00
C ARG A 110 9.49 20.93 9.95
N ASP A 111 9.65 20.29 11.09
CA ASP A 111 10.23 18.94 11.23
C ASP A 111 9.21 17.87 11.66
N TRP A 112 7.91 18.16 11.53
CA TRP A 112 6.83 17.30 12.03
C TRP A 112 6.92 15.85 11.52
N TYR A 113 7.36 15.66 10.27
CA TYR A 113 7.44 14.37 9.59
C TYR A 113 8.59 13.47 10.08
N LYS A 114 9.59 14.00 10.82
CA LYS A 114 10.75 13.21 11.28
C LYS A 114 10.39 12.13 12.29
N ASN A 115 9.22 12.24 12.93
CA ASN A 115 8.72 11.29 13.91
C ASN A 115 7.66 10.33 13.34
N LEU A 116 7.46 10.36 12.01
CA LEU A 116 6.60 9.40 11.35
C LEU A 116 7.13 7.97 11.56
N ARG A 117 6.19 7.05 11.68
CA ARG A 117 6.44 5.62 11.84
C ARG A 117 5.70 4.90 10.74
N TYR A 118 6.33 3.88 10.17
CA TYR A 118 5.68 3.03 9.18
C TYR A 118 4.42 2.37 9.77
N LEU A 119 3.38 2.27 8.95
CA LEU A 119 2.12 1.64 9.30
C LEU A 119 1.88 0.38 8.46
N TYR A 120 1.73 0.56 7.15
CA TYR A 120 1.57 -0.52 6.17
C TYR A 120 1.91 0.00 4.77
N SER A 121 1.89 -0.89 3.79
CA SER A 121 1.95 -0.59 2.36
C SER A 121 0.73 -1.18 1.66
N ALA A 122 0.45 -0.77 0.43
CA ALA A 122 -0.56 -1.43 -0.39
C ALA A 122 -0.07 -1.71 -1.81
N LEU A 123 -0.76 -2.65 -2.43
CA LEU A 123 -0.57 -3.01 -3.83
C LEU A 123 -1.62 -2.29 -4.68
N ASP A 124 -1.27 -1.98 -5.92
CA ASP A 124 -2.22 -1.50 -6.91
C ASP A 124 -2.99 -2.64 -7.59
N GLU A 125 -3.81 -2.27 -8.57
CA GLU A 125 -4.61 -3.20 -9.38
C GLU A 125 -3.75 -4.17 -10.21
N SER A 126 -2.48 -3.83 -10.46
CA SER A 126 -1.50 -4.69 -11.14
C SER A 126 -0.75 -5.59 -10.16
N SER A 127 -1.10 -5.54 -8.86
CA SER A 127 -0.39 -6.20 -7.76
C SER A 127 1.03 -5.68 -7.54
N ASP A 128 1.31 -4.44 -7.93
CA ASP A 128 2.60 -3.78 -7.70
C ASP A 128 2.55 -2.90 -6.46
N LEU A 129 3.61 -2.95 -5.66
CA LEU A 129 3.78 -2.12 -4.46
C LEU A 129 3.91 -0.65 -4.86
N ASN A 130 2.88 0.14 -4.60
CA ASN A 130 2.79 1.52 -5.07
C ASN A 130 2.46 2.54 -3.97
N SER A 131 2.20 2.11 -2.75
CA SER A 131 1.79 3.03 -1.69
C SER A 131 2.26 2.60 -0.30
N HIS A 132 2.48 3.59 0.55
CA HIS A 132 2.98 3.44 1.90
C HIS A 132 2.24 4.39 2.84
N ALA A 133 1.75 3.87 3.95
CA ALA A 133 1.14 4.65 5.02
C ALA A 133 2.13 4.78 6.18
N PHE A 134 2.22 6.00 6.70
CA PHE A 134 2.97 6.34 7.90
C PHE A 134 2.08 7.07 8.88
N TYR A 135 2.39 6.98 10.18
CA TYR A 135 1.62 7.64 11.21
C TYR A 135 2.51 8.32 12.25
N LEU A 136 1.96 9.33 12.92
CA LEU A 136 2.49 9.89 14.15
C LEU A 136 1.33 10.22 15.10
N VAL A 137 1.60 10.19 16.39
CA VAL A 137 0.64 10.65 17.41
C VAL A 137 1.08 12.02 17.91
N ALA A 138 0.20 13.02 17.77
CA ALA A 138 0.45 14.39 18.19
C ALA A 138 -0.54 14.85 19.26
N GLN A 139 -0.09 15.76 20.14
CA GLN A 139 -0.95 16.42 21.11
C GLN A 139 -1.36 17.80 20.61
N HIS A 140 -2.66 18.09 20.65
CA HIS A 140 -3.18 19.42 20.38
C HIS A 140 -4.43 19.69 21.23
N ALA A 141 -4.50 20.87 21.85
CA ALA A 141 -5.63 21.30 22.70
C ALA A 141 -6.05 20.26 23.77
N GLY A 142 -5.07 19.57 24.38
CA GLY A 142 -5.34 18.57 25.43
C GLY A 142 -5.85 17.22 24.91
N ARG A 143 -5.87 16.99 23.59
CA ARG A 143 -6.28 15.74 22.95
C ARG A 143 -5.15 15.16 22.11
N SER A 144 -5.10 13.83 22.06
CA SER A 144 -4.22 13.08 21.17
C SER A 144 -4.85 12.88 19.80
N TRP A 145 -4.07 13.07 18.75
CA TRP A 145 -4.48 12.93 17.35
C TRP A 145 -3.52 11.99 16.63
N ALA A 146 -4.07 11.08 15.83
CA ALA A 146 -3.33 10.28 14.89
C ALA A 146 -3.26 11.07 13.58
N VAL A 147 -2.05 11.37 13.12
CA VAL A 147 -1.82 11.99 11.82
C VAL A 147 -1.25 10.90 10.92
N GLU A 148 -1.95 10.60 9.84
CA GLU A 148 -1.54 9.60 8.86
C GLU A 148 -1.07 10.31 7.58
N VAL A 149 -0.04 9.74 6.98
CA VAL A 149 0.61 10.22 5.77
C VAL A 149 0.64 9.07 4.80
N ASP A 150 -0.22 9.16 3.79
CA ASP A 150 -0.27 8.24 2.69
C ASP A 150 0.63 8.75 1.57
N GLN A 151 1.65 7.97 1.26
CA GLN A 151 2.46 8.09 0.06
C GLN A 151 1.85 7.22 -1.03
N SER A 152 1.56 7.80 -2.18
CA SER A 152 1.35 7.06 -3.43
C SER A 152 2.48 7.33 -4.39
N ILE A 153 2.94 6.29 -5.08
CA ILE A 153 4.02 6.32 -6.05
C ILE A 153 3.39 6.13 -7.42
N GLY A 154 3.48 7.16 -8.26
CA GLY A 154 2.99 7.12 -9.62
C GLY A 154 3.80 6.19 -10.51
N TYR A 155 3.28 5.87 -11.69
CA TYR A 155 3.98 5.08 -12.71
C TYR A 155 5.29 5.71 -13.19
N ASP A 156 5.43 7.03 -13.03
CA ASP A 156 6.65 7.79 -13.29
C ASP A 156 7.67 7.73 -12.14
N GLY A 157 7.34 7.03 -11.05
CA GLY A 157 8.14 6.93 -9.83
C GLY A 157 7.99 8.13 -8.90
N MET A 158 7.13 9.11 -9.22
CA MET A 158 6.96 10.31 -8.40
C MET A 158 6.08 10.03 -7.20
N SER A 159 6.50 10.53 -6.04
CA SER A 159 5.74 10.41 -4.79
C SER A 159 4.75 11.55 -4.63
N HIS A 160 3.52 11.20 -4.29
CA HIS A 160 2.46 12.11 -3.88
C HIS A 160 2.07 11.80 -2.44
N PHE A 161 1.85 12.84 -1.65
CA PHE A 161 1.55 12.69 -0.22
C PHE A 161 0.20 13.29 0.12
N THR A 162 -0.62 12.49 0.78
CA THR A 162 -1.88 12.92 1.39
C THR A 162 -1.75 12.79 2.91
N VAL A 163 -2.17 13.82 3.63
CA VAL A 163 -2.14 13.84 5.09
C VAL A 163 -3.56 13.92 5.63
N THR A 164 -3.88 13.00 6.53
CA THR A 164 -5.16 12.95 7.24
C THR A 164 -4.90 13.04 8.74
N ILE A 165 -5.96 13.32 9.50
CA ILE A 165 -5.89 13.37 10.95
C ILE A 165 -7.19 12.86 11.55
N GLU A 166 -7.08 12.13 12.65
CA GLU A 166 -8.23 11.66 13.40
C GLU A 166 -7.94 11.62 14.91
N PRO A 167 -8.97 11.60 15.77
CA PRO A 167 -8.78 11.40 17.19
C PRO A 167 -8.05 10.09 17.49
N TYR A 168 -6.96 10.16 18.24
CA TYR A 168 -6.23 8.95 18.63
C TYR A 168 -6.90 8.30 19.84
N ASP A 169 -7.31 7.04 19.67
CA ASP A 169 -7.69 6.15 20.77
C ASP A 169 -6.76 4.92 20.74
N PRO A 170 -5.92 4.70 21.76
CA PRO A 170 -4.99 3.57 21.79
C PRO A 170 -5.68 2.21 21.82
N LYS A 171 -6.99 2.12 22.08
CA LYS A 171 -7.73 0.86 22.01
C LYS A 171 -8.11 0.52 20.57
N THR A 172 -8.66 1.48 19.84
CA THR A 172 -9.22 1.26 18.50
C THR A 172 -8.22 1.55 17.38
N TYR A 173 -7.27 2.46 17.60
CA TYR A 173 -6.26 2.80 16.59
C TYR A 173 -5.38 1.61 16.28
N VAL A 174 -5.22 1.29 15.00
CA VAL A 174 -4.41 0.17 14.52
C VAL A 174 -3.03 0.71 14.19
N ASP A 175 -2.10 0.62 15.14
CA ASP A 175 -0.69 0.90 14.88
C ASP A 175 0.01 -0.27 14.15
N TYR A 176 1.28 -0.09 13.79
CA TYR A 176 2.08 -1.10 13.10
C TYR A 176 2.05 -2.48 13.77
N ALA A 177 2.19 -2.54 15.10
CA ALA A 177 2.25 -3.81 15.80
C ALA A 177 0.89 -4.53 15.75
N LYS A 178 -0.20 -3.79 15.90
CA LYS A 178 -1.56 -4.32 15.74
C LYS A 178 -1.85 -4.73 14.30
N ALA A 179 -1.44 -3.92 13.32
CA ALA A 179 -1.58 -4.22 11.90
C ALA A 179 -0.87 -5.53 11.53
N LEU A 180 0.38 -5.69 11.97
CA LEU A 180 1.16 -6.91 11.75
C LEU A 180 0.48 -8.14 12.38
N GLN A 181 -0.03 -8.00 13.60
CA GLN A 181 -0.72 -9.07 14.30
C GLN A 181 -2.04 -9.47 13.65
N ALA A 182 -2.81 -8.48 13.17
CA ALA A 182 -4.07 -8.70 12.46
C ALA A 182 -3.82 -9.39 11.12
N ALA A 183 -2.89 -8.87 10.32
CA ALA A 183 -2.53 -9.41 9.02
C ALA A 183 -2.09 -10.88 9.10
N ALA A 184 -1.26 -11.23 10.09
CA ALA A 184 -0.79 -12.60 10.31
C ALA A 184 -1.91 -13.63 10.55
N LYS A 185 -3.10 -13.16 10.94
CA LYS A 185 -4.29 -14.00 11.20
C LYS A 185 -5.40 -13.87 10.17
N SER A 186 -5.31 -12.88 9.28
CA SER A 186 -6.37 -12.52 8.33
C SER A 186 -6.52 -13.52 7.18
N CYS A 187 -5.43 -14.19 6.79
CA CYS A 187 -5.39 -15.06 5.64
C CYS A 187 -5.53 -16.53 6.04
N PRO A 188 -6.09 -17.40 5.16
CA PRO A 188 -6.38 -18.80 5.49
C PRO A 188 -5.12 -19.68 5.65
N ALA A 189 -3.96 -19.21 5.18
CA ALA A 189 -2.69 -19.92 5.31
C ALA A 189 -1.70 -19.13 6.19
N PRO A 190 -0.79 -19.83 6.90
CA PRO A 190 0.29 -19.20 7.67
C PRO A 190 1.19 -18.30 6.81
N GLN A 191 1.83 -17.30 7.43
CA GLN A 191 2.69 -16.30 6.77
C GLN A 191 4.00 -16.08 7.52
#